data_AF-A0A4U3A161-F1
#
_entry.id   AF-A0A4U3A161-F1
#
_cell.length_a   1.000
_cell.length_b   1.000
_cell.length_c   1.000
_cell.angle_alpha   90.00
_cell.angle_beta   90.00
_cell.angle_gamma   90.00
#
_symmetry.space_group_name_H-M   'P 1'
#
loop_
_entity.id
_entity.type
_entity.pdbx_description
1 polymer ?
#
loop_
_entity_poly.entity_id
_entity_poly.type
_entity_poly.pdbx_seq_one_letter_code
_entity_poly.pdbx_strand_id
1 'polypeptide(L)'
;MRVTGVIIRIIRQFFRDKRSLAMMFGAPMLLLWLLSLVFTQKDYVPHIAVVDVPAPIVKTMKTQEASIYEYGKEKAISELEQQKVDAVIYLENGKMNLLLEGS
;
A
#
# COMPACT_ATOMS: atom_id res chain seq x y z
N MET A 1 -28.81 11.04 -45.90
CA MET A 1 -27.80 10.31 -46.73
C MET A 1 -26.43 10.99 -46.80
N ARG A 2 -26.32 12.33 -46.93
CA ARG A 2 -25.00 13.00 -47.05
C ARG A 2 -24.21 13.07 -45.74
N VAL A 3 -24.88 13.38 -44.63
CA VAL A 3 -24.24 13.52 -43.30
C VAL A 3 -23.66 12.20 -42.79
N THR A 4 -24.40 11.09 -42.93
CA THR A 4 -23.92 9.75 -42.56
C THR A 4 -22.68 9.33 -43.35
N GLY A 5 -22.60 9.68 -44.64
CA GLY A 5 -21.41 9.44 -45.45
C GLY A 5 -20.16 10.19 -44.96
N VAL A 6 -20.35 11.44 -44.49
CA VAL A 6 -19.25 12.23 -43.89
C VAL A 6 -18.81 11.61 -42.56
N ILE A 7 -19.74 11.21 -41.70
CA ILE A 7 -19.44 10.56 -40.41
C ILE A 7 -18.62 9.28 -40.62
N ILE A 8 -19.06 8.39 -41.52
CA ILE A 8 -18.35 7.14 -41.80
C ILE A 8 -16.94 7.41 -42.34
N ARG A 9 -16.78 8.44 -43.17
CA ARG A 9 -15.48 8.85 -43.70
C ARG A 9 -14.54 9.32 -42.58
N ILE A 10 -15.02 10.12 -41.64
CA ILE A 10 -14.24 10.63 -40.51
C ILE A 10 -13.81 9.47 -39.60
N ILE A 11 -14.75 8.58 -39.23
CA ILE A 11 -14.42 7.41 -38.39
C ILE A 11 -13.33 6.56 -39.04
N ARG A 12 -13.45 6.28 -40.35
CA ARG A 12 -12.40 5.55 -41.09
C ARG A 12 -11.06 6.29 -41.13
N GLN A 13 -11.06 7.61 -41.18
CA GLN A 13 -9.84 8.42 -41.11
C GLN A 13 -9.15 8.28 -39.75
N PHE A 14 -9.90 8.32 -38.66
CA PHE A 14 -9.38 8.11 -37.30
C PHE A 14 -8.80 6.70 -37.11
N PHE A 15 -9.49 5.65 -37.59
CA PHE A 15 -8.96 4.27 -37.50
C PHE A 15 -7.67 4.05 -38.30
N ARG A 16 -7.47 4.78 -39.39
CA ARG A 16 -6.25 4.68 -40.19
C ARG A 16 -5.08 5.43 -39.54
N ASP A 17 -5.37 6.43 -38.72
CA ASP A 17 -4.38 7.12 -37.90
C ASP A 17 -4.21 6.46 -36.52
N LYS A 18 -3.77 5.19 -36.56
CA LYS A 18 -3.52 4.36 -35.38
C LYS A 18 -2.48 4.95 -34.41
N ARG A 19 -1.60 5.84 -34.88
CA ARG A 19 -0.57 6.48 -34.05
C ARG A 19 -1.21 7.55 -33.17
N SER A 20 -1.99 8.44 -33.77
CA SER A 20 -2.71 9.49 -33.04
C SER A 20 -3.74 8.88 -32.10
N LEU A 21 -4.49 7.87 -32.54
CA LEU A 21 -5.45 7.17 -31.68
C LEU A 21 -4.77 6.48 -30.49
N ALA A 22 -3.64 5.82 -30.72
CA ALA A 22 -2.86 5.21 -29.64
C ALA A 22 -2.31 6.25 -28.67
N MET A 23 -1.88 7.44 -29.12
CA MET A 23 -1.45 8.51 -28.21
C MET A 23 -2.60 9.11 -27.41
N MET A 24 -3.75 9.34 -28.03
CA MET A 24 -4.93 9.93 -27.38
C MET A 24 -5.48 9.08 -26.25
N PHE A 25 -5.45 7.75 -26.37
CA PHE A 25 -5.92 6.85 -25.31
C PHE A 25 -4.78 6.26 -24.48
N GLY A 26 -3.66 5.91 -25.12
CA GLY A 26 -2.53 5.23 -24.48
C GLY A 26 -1.80 6.10 -23.47
N ALA A 27 -1.53 7.37 -23.78
CA ALA A 27 -0.81 8.23 -22.84
C ALA A 27 -1.62 8.51 -21.56
N PRO A 28 -2.91 8.88 -21.62
CA PRO A 28 -3.73 9.02 -20.41
C PRO A 28 -3.89 7.72 -19.64
N MET A 29 -4.07 6.58 -20.31
CA MET A 29 -4.23 5.28 -19.66
C MET A 29 -2.95 4.81 -18.97
N LEU A 30 -1.78 5.03 -19.59
CA LEU A 30 -0.48 4.78 -18.97
C LEU A 30 -0.25 5.68 -17.76
N LEU A 31 -0.62 6.96 -17.85
CA LEU A 31 -0.48 7.89 -16.73
C LEU A 31 -1.34 7.45 -15.54
N LEU A 32 -2.61 7.08 -15.79
CA LEU A 32 -3.49 6.54 -14.76
C LEU A 32 -2.95 5.23 -14.16
N TRP A 33 -2.36 4.36 -14.98
CA TRP A 33 -1.76 3.12 -14.51
C TRP A 33 -0.53 3.35 -13.63
N LEU A 34 0.38 4.24 -14.03
CA LEU A 34 1.54 4.63 -13.22
C LEU A 34 1.10 5.31 -11.92
N LEU A 35 0.12 6.21 -11.99
CA LEU A 35 -0.46 6.87 -10.83
C LEU A 35 -1.08 5.85 -9.87
N SER A 36 -1.78 4.83 -10.41
CA SER A 36 -2.27 3.71 -9.63
C SER A 36 -1.11 2.96 -8.96
N LEU A 37 0.00 2.68 -9.65
CA LEU A 37 1.15 2.00 -9.01
C LEU A 37 1.75 2.85 -7.87
N VAL A 38 1.89 4.15 -8.08
CA VAL A 38 2.40 5.08 -7.06
C VAL A 38 1.45 5.18 -5.87
N PHE A 39 0.14 5.23 -6.10
CA PHE A 39 -0.88 5.31 -5.05
C PHE A 39 -1.31 3.96 -4.48
N THR A 40 -0.94 2.84 -5.10
CA THR A 40 -1.12 1.48 -4.55
C THR A 40 0.02 1.12 -3.60
N GLN A 41 0.66 2.12 -3.00
CA GLN A 41 1.22 1.91 -1.67
C GLN A 41 0.02 1.80 -0.73
N LYS A 42 -0.44 0.56 -0.52
CA LYS A 42 -1.42 0.25 0.53
C LYS A 42 -0.96 0.97 1.80
N ASP A 43 -1.89 1.62 2.50
CA ASP A 43 -1.64 2.09 3.86
C ASP A 43 -0.95 0.96 4.61
N TYR A 44 0.34 1.14 4.85
CA TYR A 44 1.15 0.11 5.45
C TYR A 44 0.65 -0.01 6.88
N VAL A 45 -0.02 -1.12 7.17
CA VAL A 45 -0.50 -1.45 8.50
C VAL A 45 0.66 -2.17 9.20
N PRO A 46 1.46 -1.47 10.03
CA PRO A 46 2.56 -2.12 10.73
C PRO A 46 1.99 -3.19 11.67
N HIS A 47 2.55 -4.39 11.57
CA HIS A 47 2.29 -5.48 12.50
C HIS A 47 3.27 -5.31 13.66
N ILE A 48 2.76 -4.87 14.81
CA ILE A 48 3.57 -4.56 15.99
C ILE A 48 3.29 -5.60 17.07
N ALA A 49 4.32 -6.33 17.48
CA ALA A 49 4.27 -7.20 18.64
C ALA A 49 4.59 -6.40 19.90
N VAL A 50 3.84 -6.64 20.96
CA VAL A 50 3.94 -5.89 22.20
C VAL A 50 4.09 -6.85 23.38
N VAL A 51 5.08 -6.61 24.24
CA VAL A 51 5.44 -7.44 25.39
C VAL A 51 5.43 -6.57 26.66
N ASP A 52 4.56 -6.90 27.62
CA ASP A 52 4.43 -6.23 28.92
C ASP A 52 4.25 -4.70 28.86
N VAL A 53 3.53 -4.21 27.84
CA VAL A 53 3.21 -2.77 27.71
C VAL A 53 1.84 -2.46 28.34
N PRO A 54 1.69 -1.34 29.08
CA PRO A 54 0.42 -0.94 29.66
C PRO A 54 -0.72 -0.80 28.62
N ALA A 55 -1.89 -1.35 28.96
CA ALA A 55 -3.11 -1.34 28.15
C ALA A 55 -3.53 0.04 27.57
N PRO A 56 -3.30 1.20 28.24
CA PRO A 56 -3.62 2.51 27.67
C PRO A 56 -2.85 2.80 26.37
N ILE A 57 -1.59 2.36 26.30
CA ILE A 57 -0.70 2.59 25.15
C ILE A 57 -1.11 1.70 23.97
N VAL A 58 -1.46 0.44 24.26
CA VAL A 58 -2.01 -0.49 23.27
C VAL A 58 -3.30 0.06 22.65
N LYS A 59 -4.16 0.67 23.47
CA LYS A 59 -5.44 1.24 23.01
C LYS A 59 -5.24 2.46 22.09
N THR A 60 -4.28 3.33 22.39
CA THR A 60 -3.95 4.46 21.51
C THR A 60 -3.38 4.02 20.18
N MET A 61 -2.55 2.98 20.16
CA MET A 61 -1.96 2.44 18.93
C MET A 61 -3.01 1.73 18.04
N LYS A 62 -3.97 0.99 18.62
CA LYS A 62 -5.10 0.41 17.85
C LYS A 62 -5.99 1.45 17.18
N THR A 63 -6.04 2.67 17.72
CA THR A 63 -6.84 3.77 17.19
C THR A 63 -6.20 4.38 15.93
N GLN A 64 -4.90 4.17 15.72
CA GLN A 64 -4.14 4.63 14.55
C GLN A 64 -3.99 3.54 13.47
N GLU A 65 -4.93 2.58 13.42
CA GLU A 65 -4.94 1.49 12.43
C GLU A 65 -3.69 0.57 12.46
N ALA A 66 -2.99 0.47 13.60
CA ALA A 66 -1.89 -0.49 13.77
C ALA A 66 -2.40 -1.89 14.18
N SER A 67 -1.87 -2.94 13.56
CA SER A 67 -2.15 -4.34 13.91
C SER A 67 -1.31 -4.77 15.10
N ILE A 68 -1.88 -4.73 16.30
CA ILE A 68 -1.17 -5.06 17.55
C ILE A 68 -1.42 -6.50 17.97
N TYR A 69 -0.33 -7.25 18.17
CA TYR A 69 -0.34 -8.60 18.73
C TYR A 69 0.37 -8.62 20.09
N GLU A 70 -0.31 -9.16 21.11
CA GLU A 70 0.32 -9.44 22.40
C GLU A 70 0.98 -10.82 22.35
N TYR A 71 2.31 -10.85 22.42
CA TYR A 71 3.10 -12.07 22.44
C TYR A 71 3.98 -12.12 23.70
N GLY A 72 4.36 -13.32 24.12
CA GLY A 72 5.47 -13.47 25.08
C GLY A 72 6.80 -13.12 24.43
N LYS A 73 7.80 -12.67 25.22
CA LYS A 73 9.12 -12.19 24.75
C LYS A 73 9.77 -13.11 23.70
N GLU A 74 9.77 -14.42 23.93
CA GLU A 74 10.35 -15.42 23.01
C GLU A 74 9.59 -15.52 21.69
N LYS A 75 8.24 -15.51 21.73
CA LYS A 75 7.40 -15.56 20.52
C LYS A 75 7.54 -14.29 19.69
N ALA A 76 7.59 -13.12 20.33
CA ALA A 76 7.76 -11.84 19.66
C ALA A 76 9.07 -11.79 18.85
N ILE A 77 10.17 -12.28 19.42
CA ILE A 77 11.47 -12.35 18.74
C ILE A 77 11.41 -13.35 17.57
N SER A 78 10.82 -14.53 17.75
CA SER A 78 10.71 -15.51 16.67
C SER A 78 9.85 -15.04 15.49
N GLU A 79 8.80 -14.26 15.77
CA GLU A 79 7.90 -13.71 14.74
C GLU A 79 8.52 -12.52 14.00
N LEU A 80 9.39 -11.75 14.68
CA LEU A 80 10.25 -10.72 14.06
C LEU A 80 11.27 -11.36 13.09
N GLU A 81 11.94 -12.44 13.50
CA GLU A 81 12.87 -13.19 12.63
C GLU A 81 12.17 -13.83 11.43
N GLN A 82 10.90 -14.21 11.58
CA GLN A 82 10.08 -14.76 10.50
C GLN A 82 9.46 -13.70 9.59
N GLN A 83 9.77 -12.42 9.77
CA GLN A 83 9.21 -11.29 9.01
C GLN A 83 7.68 -11.23 9.03
N LYS A 84 7.06 -11.74 10.09
CA LYS A 84 5.59 -11.70 10.29
C LYS A 84 5.16 -10.49 11.11
N VAL A 85 6.11 -9.88 11.80
CA VAL A 85 5.95 -8.69 12.63
C VAL A 85 7.08 -7.74 12.26
N ASP A 86 6.75 -6.47 12.07
CA ASP A 86 7.70 -5.45 11.62
C ASP A 86 8.48 -4.83 12.79
N ALA A 87 7.89 -4.83 14.00
CA ALA A 87 8.48 -4.26 15.20
C ALA A 87 8.05 -4.99 16.48
N VAL A 88 8.97 -5.12 17.44
CA VAL A 88 8.70 -5.60 18.80
C VAL A 88 8.92 -4.47 19.80
N ILE A 89 7.88 -4.13 20.55
CA ILE A 89 7.94 -3.19 21.67
C ILE A 89 7.93 -3.99 22.98
N TYR A 90 8.93 -3.78 23.82
CA TYR A 90 8.98 -4.40 25.13
C TYR A 90 9.43 -3.40 26.20
N LEU A 91 8.91 -3.57 27.41
CA LEU A 91 9.31 -2.75 28.56
C LEU A 91 10.36 -3.51 29.39
N GLU A 92 11.55 -2.94 29.54
CA GLU A 92 12.61 -3.52 30.38
C GLU A 92 13.13 -2.46 31.35
N ASN A 93 13.10 -2.73 32.65
CA ASN A 93 13.51 -1.78 33.71
C ASN A 93 12.81 -0.41 33.63
N GLY A 94 11.53 -0.38 33.26
CA GLY A 94 10.75 0.86 33.12
C GLY A 94 11.14 1.72 31.91
N LYS A 95 12.01 1.22 31.03
CA LYS A 95 12.35 1.84 29.74
C LYS A 95 11.67 1.09 28.61
N MET A 96 11.06 1.84 27.70
CA MET A 96 10.47 1.30 26.49
C MET A 96 11.57 1.06 25.46
N ASN A 97 11.74 -0.18 25.03
CA ASN A 97 12.66 -0.58 23.99
C ASN A 97 11.88 -0.98 22.73
N LEU A 98 12.44 -0.62 21.58
CA LEU A 98 11.90 -0.89 20.25
C LEU A 98 12.94 -1.67 19.47
N LEU A 99 12.60 -2.88 19.06
CA LEU A 99 13.34 -3.69 18.10
C LEU A 99 12.61 -3.62 16.76
N LEU A 100 13.35 -3.28 15.71
CA LEU A 100 12.84 -3.17 14.35
C LEU A 100 13.45 -4.27 13.49
N GLU A 101 12.71 -4.74 12.49
CA GLU A 101 13.25 -5.65 11.49
C GLU A 101 14.49 -5.01 10.81
N GLY A 102 15.63 -5.72 10.85
CA GLY A 102 16.88 -5.28 10.19
C GLY A 102 17.82 -4.39 11.01
N SER A 103 17.61 -4.24 12.32
CA SER A 103 18.55 -3.57 13.26
C SER A 103 19.50 -4.53 13.97
#